data_AF-A0A8H4RYL3-F1
#
_entry.id   AF-A0A8H4RYL3-F1
#
_cell.length_a   1.000
_cell.length_b   1.000
_cell.length_c   1.000
_cell.angle_alpha   90.00
_cell.angle_beta   90.00
_cell.angle_gamma   90.00
#
_symmetry.space_group_name_H-M   'P 1'
#
loop_
_entity.id
_entity.type
_entity.pdbx_description
1 polymer ?
#
loop_
_entity_poly.entity_id
_entity_poly.type
_entity_poly.pdbx_seq_one_letter_code
_entity_poly.pdbx_strand_id
1 'polypeptide(L)'
;MHWIWPNIAGAFFGFGLGSISDTALVLVMDSYREITGDAFTVVAFMRNAVSIAIPFATNPWIQRNGIQNMFIACGMMSLAINGMVIPMVLWGKSARRALTNRYLDMVKRGHAV
;
A
#
# COMPACT_ATOMS: atom_id res chain seq x y z
N MET A 1 -0.14 -31.32 4.91
CA MET A 1 -0.44 -30.04 5.58
C MET A 1 -1.86 -30.10 6.09
N HIS A 2 -2.11 -29.85 7.39
CA HIS A 2 -3.47 -29.81 7.92
C HIS A 2 -4.22 -28.64 7.25
N TRP A 3 -5.39 -28.91 6.65
CA TRP A 3 -6.16 -27.94 5.85
C TRP A 3 -6.49 -26.65 6.62
N ILE A 4 -6.53 -26.72 7.96
CA ILE A 4 -6.79 -25.55 8.82
C ILE A 4 -5.72 -24.44 8.67
N TRP A 5 -4.45 -24.78 8.48
CA TRP A 5 -3.37 -23.79 8.57
C TRP A 5 -3.35 -22.78 7.42
N PRO A 6 -3.51 -23.20 6.15
CA PRO A 6 -3.67 -22.25 5.04
C PRO A 6 -4.90 -21.35 5.19
N ASN A 7 -6.01 -21.87 5.74
CA ASN A 7 -7.24 -21.09 5.92
C ASN A 7 -7.07 -20.00 6.98
N ILE A 8 -6.45 -20.33 8.12
CA ILE A 8 -6.16 -19.33 9.17
C ILE A 8 -5.22 -18.26 8.62
N ALA A 9 -4.15 -18.66 7.92
CA ALA A 9 -3.21 -17.71 7.31
C ALA A 9 -3.90 -16.81 6.26
N GLY A 10 -4.79 -17.37 5.44
CA GLY A 10 -5.58 -16.63 4.46
C GLY A 10 -6.53 -15.62 5.09
N ALA A 11 -7.15 -15.97 6.22
CA ALA A 11 -8.03 -15.05 6.96
C ALA A 11 -7.25 -13.84 7.51
N PHE A 12 -6.09 -14.06 8.14
CA PHE A 12 -5.23 -12.97 8.60
C PHE A 12 -4.71 -12.10 7.45
N PHE A 13 -4.34 -12.72 6.34
CA PHE A 13 -3.90 -11.99 5.15
C PHE A 13 -5.01 -11.12 4.57
N GLY A 14 -6.23 -11.65 4.44
CA GLY A 14 -7.39 -10.91 3.95
C GLY A 14 -7.76 -9.72 4.85
N PHE A 15 -7.75 -9.94 6.17
CA PHE A 15 -8.00 -8.86 7.15
C PHE A 15 -6.94 -7.76 7.08
N GLY A 16 -5.66 -8.13 6.99
CA GLY A 16 -4.56 -7.18 6.87
C GLY A 16 -4.63 -6.36 5.59
N LEU A 17 -4.83 -7.03 4.44
CA LEU A 17 -4.92 -6.35 3.14
C LEU A 17 -6.09 -5.37 3.09
N GLY A 18 -7.26 -5.76 3.64
CA GLY A 18 -8.45 -4.90 3.68
C GLY A 18 -8.25 -3.66 4.55
N SER A 19 -7.79 -3.85 5.78
CA SER A 19 -7.61 -2.75 6.75
C SER A 19 -6.58 -1.72 6.30
N ILE A 20 -5.45 -2.16 5.74
CA ILE A 20 -4.41 -1.25 5.22
C ILE A 20 -4.91 -0.47 4.01
N SER A 21 -5.56 -1.17 3.07
CA SER A 21 -6.06 -0.54 1.85
C SER A 21 -7.09 0.55 2.17
N ASP A 22 -8.04 0.26 3.06
CA ASP A 22 -9.08 1.20 3.45
C ASP A 22 -8.50 2.42 4.18
N THR A 23 -7.58 2.19 5.12
CA THR A 23 -6.90 3.28 5.84
C THR A 23 -6.16 4.22 4.90
N ALA A 24 -5.46 3.68 3.88
CA ALA A 24 -4.76 4.48 2.90
C ALA A 24 -5.72 5.32 2.03
N LEU A 25 -6.85 4.74 1.64
CA LEU A 25 -7.87 5.43 0.85
C LEU A 25 -8.53 6.57 1.63
N VAL A 26 -8.93 6.33 2.88
CA VAL A 26 -9.51 7.37 3.75
C VAL A 26 -8.53 8.52 3.94
N LEU A 27 -7.24 8.23 4.15
CA LEU A 27 -6.21 9.27 4.32
C LEU A 27 -6.04 10.13 3.06
N VAL A 28 -6.11 9.51 1.86
CA VAL A 28 -6.06 10.23 0.58
C VAL A 28 -7.31 11.09 0.39
N MET A 29 -8.51 10.55 0.67
CA MET A 29 -9.76 11.30 0.59
C MET A 29 -9.78 12.50 1.53
N ASP A 30 -9.30 12.34 2.76
CA ASP A 30 -9.24 13.42 3.74
C ASP A 30 -8.20 14.49 3.39
N SER A 31 -7.09 14.10 2.74
CA SER A 31 -6.00 15.01 2.39
C SER A 31 -6.22 15.76 1.07
N TYR A 32 -6.97 15.19 0.12
CA TYR A 32 -7.17 15.74 -1.24
C TYR A 32 -8.66 15.90 -1.58
N ARG A 33 -9.46 16.48 -0.68
CA ARG A 33 -10.92 16.56 -0.81
C ARG A 33 -11.40 17.11 -2.17
N GLU A 34 -10.72 18.11 -2.72
CA GLU A 34 -11.07 18.74 -4.00
C GLU A 34 -10.67 17.91 -5.23
N ILE A 35 -9.65 17.04 -5.13
CA ILE A 35 -9.09 16.25 -6.25
C ILE A 35 -9.22 14.74 -5.95
N THR A 36 -10.23 14.37 -5.15
CA THR A 36 -10.37 13.00 -4.63
C THR A 36 -10.50 11.96 -5.75
N GLY A 37 -11.24 12.27 -6.82
CA GLY A 37 -11.48 11.35 -7.94
C GLY A 37 -10.20 11.00 -8.70
N ASP A 38 -9.41 12.00 -9.07
CA ASP A 38 -8.15 11.80 -9.79
C ASP A 38 -7.11 11.11 -8.90
N ALA A 39 -7.00 11.52 -7.63
CA ALA A 39 -6.09 10.90 -6.68
C ALA A 39 -6.42 9.41 -6.47
N PHE A 40 -7.70 9.07 -6.32
CA PHE A 40 -8.15 7.69 -6.18
C PHE A 40 -7.82 6.85 -7.43
N THR A 41 -8.01 7.42 -8.62
CA THR A 41 -7.76 6.73 -9.89
C THR A 41 -6.28 6.38 -10.04
N VAL A 42 -5.38 7.32 -9.68
CA VAL A 42 -3.94 7.07 -9.68
C VAL A 42 -3.55 5.99 -8.67
N VAL A 43 -4.11 6.01 -7.46
CA VAL A 43 -3.84 5.00 -6.43
C VAL A 43 -4.32 3.61 -6.89
N ALA A 44 -5.53 3.52 -7.45
CA ALA A 44 -6.08 2.26 -7.97
C ALA A 44 -5.26 1.72 -9.15
N PHE A 45 -4.83 2.60 -10.06
CA PHE A 45 -3.97 2.24 -11.18
C PHE A 45 -2.63 1.67 -10.71
N MET A 46 -1.95 2.37 -9.79
CA MET A 46 -0.67 1.92 -9.24
C MET A 46 -0.80 0.57 -8.54
N ARG A 47 -1.88 0.36 -7.77
CA ARG A 47 -2.15 -0.93 -7.11
C ARG A 47 -2.22 -2.07 -8.14
N ASN A 48 -2.96 -1.88 -9.22
CA ASN A 48 -3.14 -2.91 -10.24
C ASN A 48 -1.87 -3.14 -11.08
N ALA A 49 -1.13 -2.07 -11.39
CA ALA A 49 0.14 -2.16 -12.11
C ALA A 49 1.17 -3.01 -11.34
N VAL A 50 1.28 -2.79 -10.02
CA VAL A 50 2.16 -3.58 -9.15
C VAL A 50 1.69 -5.03 -9.07
N SER A 51 0.38 -5.29 -8.98
CA SER A 51 -0.18 -6.65 -9.00
C SER A 51 0.16 -7.43 -10.27
N ILE A 52 0.32 -6.75 -11.41
CA ILE A 52 0.74 -7.40 -12.67
C ILE A 52 2.23 -7.75 -12.63
N ALA A 53 3.08 -6.91 -12.04
CA ALA A 53 4.52 -7.12 -11.99
C ALA A 53 4.96 -8.25 -11.03
N ILE A 54 4.26 -8.41 -9.90
CA ILE A 54 4.63 -9.36 -8.84
C ILE A 54 4.74 -10.81 -9.36
N PRO A 55 3.77 -11.37 -10.09
CA PRO A 55 3.84 -12.75 -10.60
C PRO A 55 5.06 -13.02 -11.51
N PHE A 56 5.51 -12.02 -12.27
CA PHE A 56 6.70 -12.14 -13.12
C PHE A 56 7.98 -12.25 -12.30
N ALA A 57 8.05 -11.58 -11.14
CA ALA A 57 9.16 -11.71 -10.20
C ALA A 57 9.05 -12.99 -9.34
N THR A 58 7.84 -13.42 -9.02
CA THR A 58 7.58 -14.61 -8.19
C THR A 58 8.02 -15.91 -8.86
N ASN A 59 7.68 -16.12 -10.13
CA ASN A 59 8.04 -17.36 -10.85
C ASN A 59 9.54 -17.71 -10.80
N PRO A 60 10.49 -16.83 -11.18
CA PRO A 60 11.92 -17.13 -11.08
C PRO A 60 12.42 -17.23 -9.64
N TRP A 61 11.77 -16.54 -8.68
CA TRP A 61 12.16 -16.60 -7.27
C TRP A 61 11.87 -17.98 -6.67
N ILE A 62 10.70 -18.54 -6.94
CA ILE A 62 10.33 -19.90 -6.49
C ILE A 62 11.34 -20.93 -6.99
N GLN A 63 11.73 -20.83 -8.27
CA GLN A 63 12.67 -21.78 -8.88
C GLN A 63 14.07 -21.74 -8.25
N ARG A 64 14.52 -20.57 -7.77
CA ARG A 64 15.88 -20.39 -7.24
C ARG A 64 16.01 -20.65 -5.74
N ASN A 65 15.00 -20.29 -4.94
CA ASN A 65 15.09 -20.31 -3.46
C ASN A 65 14.11 -21.28 -2.78
N GLY A 66 13.23 -21.92 -3.55
CA GLY A 66 12.19 -22.79 -3.03
C GLY A 66 11.03 -22.03 -2.38
N ILE A 67 9.89 -22.72 -2.23
CA ILE A 67 8.62 -22.14 -1.78
C ILE A 67 8.71 -21.65 -0.32
N GLN A 68 9.31 -22.45 0.57
CA GLN A 68 9.34 -22.14 2.01
C GLN A 68 10.15 -20.88 2.33
N ASN A 69 11.34 -20.74 1.74
CA ASN A 69 12.21 -19.58 2.00
C ASN A 69 11.61 -18.30 1.40
N MET A 70 10.89 -18.41 0.28
CA MET A 70 10.18 -17.29 -0.32
C MET A 70 9.03 -16.80 0.57
N PHE A 71 8.21 -17.69 1.13
CA PHE A 71 7.13 -17.30 2.04
C PHE A 71 7.65 -16.62 3.31
N ILE A 72 8.74 -17.11 3.89
CA ILE A 72 9.37 -16.50 5.07
C ILE A 72 9.90 -15.09 4.73
N ALA A 73 10.59 -14.95 3.59
CA ALA A 73 11.09 -13.65 3.13
C ALA A 73 9.95 -12.66 2.86
N CYS A 74 8.87 -13.09 2.18
CA CYS A 74 7.69 -12.26 1.93
C CYS A 74 7.00 -11.85 3.25
N GLY A 75 6.93 -12.76 4.23
CA GLY A 75 6.40 -12.46 5.57
C GLY A 75 7.21 -11.37 6.27
N MET A 76 8.54 -11.48 6.31
CA MET A 76 9.41 -10.47 6.90
C MET A 76 9.35 -9.13 6.15
N MET A 77 9.28 -9.16 4.82
CA MET A 77 9.19 -7.96 4.00
C MET A 77 7.85 -7.24 4.23
N SER A 78 6.75 -8.00 4.33
CA SER A 78 5.44 -7.47 4.70
C SER A 78 5.45 -6.84 6.11
N LEU A 79 6.09 -7.48 7.09
CA LEU A 79 6.24 -6.91 8.43
C LEU A 79 7.10 -5.65 8.44
N ALA A 80 8.17 -5.59 7.65
CA ALA A 80 9.01 -4.40 7.53
C ALA A 80 8.25 -3.22 6.92
N ILE A 81 7.49 -3.47 5.84
CA ILE A 81 6.68 -2.43 5.17
C ILE A 81 5.55 -1.96 6.08
N ASN A 82 4.86 -2.87 6.76
CA ASN A 82 3.84 -2.50 7.75
C ASN A 82 4.45 -1.77 8.95
N GLY A 83 5.67 -2.14 9.35
CA GLY A 83 6.43 -1.44 10.38
C GLY A 83 6.75 0.00 10.00
N MET A 84 6.92 0.32 8.72
CA MET A 84 7.08 1.71 8.24
C MET A 84 5.83 2.58 8.41
N VAL A 85 4.66 2.00 8.70
CA VAL A 85 3.47 2.78 9.07
C VAL A 85 3.65 3.45 10.44
N ILE A 86 4.38 2.82 11.37
CA ILE A 86 4.63 3.37 12.71
C ILE A 86 5.34 4.74 12.66
N PRO A 87 6.47 4.92 11.96
CA PRO A 87 7.09 6.24 11.82
C PRO A 87 6.22 7.21 11.02
N MET A 88 5.39 6.73 10.08
CA MET A 88 4.43 7.58 9.37
C MET A 88 3.32 8.12 10.30
N VAL A 89 2.89 7.34 11.30
CA VAL A 89 1.92 7.80 12.31
C VAL A 89 2.56 8.83 13.26
N LEU A 90 3.80 8.60 13.69
CA LEU A 90 4.50 9.48 14.64
C LEU A 90 5.00 10.80 13.98
N TRP A 91 5.64 10.72 12.82
CA TRP A 91 6.20 11.89 12.11
C TRP A 91 5.32 12.44 10.99
N GLY A 92 4.21 11.78 10.66
CA GLY A 92 3.32 12.19 9.57
C GLY A 92 2.71 13.57 9.74
N LYS A 93 2.66 14.12 10.96
CA LYS A 93 2.22 15.52 11.19
C LYS A 93 3.22 16.52 10.62
N SER A 94 4.52 16.26 10.71
CA SER A 94 5.55 17.13 10.11
C SER A 94 5.62 16.99 8.59
N ALA A 95 5.50 15.76 8.07
CA ALA A 95 5.47 15.52 6.62
C ALA A 95 4.24 16.16 5.95
N ARG A 96 3.06 16.10 6.60
CA ARG A 96 1.85 16.76 6.11
C ARG A 96 1.96 18.28 6.09
N ARG A 97 2.60 18.90 7.09
CA ARG A 97 2.88 20.35 7.11
C ARG A 97 3.86 20.79 6.02
N ALA A 98 4.83 19.95 5.67
CA ALA A 98 5.79 20.24 4.60
C ALA A 98 5.17 20.15 3.20
N LEU A 99 4.24 19.21 2.97
CA LEU A 99 3.57 19.06 1.68
C LEU A 99 2.46 20.10 1.41
N THR A 100 2.01 20.83 2.44
CA THR A 100 0.94 21.85 2.31
C THR A 100 1.24 22.90 1.24
N ASN A 101 2.49 23.35 1.13
CA ASN A 101 2.88 24.35 0.13
C ASN A 101 2.72 23.85 -1.31
N ARG A 102 3.01 22.56 -1.58
CA ARG A 102 2.85 21.98 -2.92
C ARG A 102 1.38 21.70 -3.25
N TYR A 103 0.56 21.37 -2.25
CA TYR A 103 -0.89 21.21 -2.42
C TYR A 103 -1.56 22.53 -2.81
N LEU A 104 -1.23 23.63 -2.11
CA LEU A 104 -1.77 24.95 -2.41
C LEU A 104 -1.42 25.44 -3.83
N ASP A 105 -0.22 25.11 -4.32
CA ASP A 105 0.18 25.43 -5.69
C ASP A 105 -0.55 24.58 -6.74
N MET A 106 -0.89 23.32 -6.45
CA MET A 106 -1.68 22.46 -7.35
C MET A 106 -3.14 22.93 -7.42
N VAL A 107 -3.74 23.30 -6.29
CA VAL A 107 -5.11 23.85 -6.24
C VAL A 107 -5.20 25.17 -7.02
N LYS A 108 -4.23 26.08 -6.84
CA LYS A 108 -4.18 27.34 -7.61
C LYS A 108 -4.07 27.14 -9.12
N ARG A 109 -3.44 26.05 -9.58
CA ARG A 109 -3.35 25.72 -11.02
C ARG A 109 -4.62 25.08 -11.56
N GLY A 110 -5.37 24.34 -10.73
CA GLY A 110 -6.64 23.71 -11.13
C GLY A 110 -7.81 24.70 -11.29
N HIS A 111 -7.83 25.80 -10.53
CA HIS A 111 -8.85 26.85 -10.62
C HIS A 111 -8.58 27.94 -11.67
N ALA A 112 -7.47 27.83 -12.42
CA ALA A 112 -7.08 28.81 -13.45
C ALA A 112 -7.53 28.43 -14.88
N VAL A 113 -8.42 27.44 -15.02
CA VAL A 113 -9.06 27.01 -16.27
C VAL A 113 -10.55 27.27 -16.19
#